data_AF-A0A660KQR6-F1
#
_entry.id   AF-A0A660KQR6-F1
#
_cell.length_a   1.000
_cell.length_b   1.000
_cell.length_c   1.000
_cell.angle_alpha   90.00
_cell.angle_beta   90.00
_cell.angle_gamma   90.00
#
_symmetry.space_group_name_H-M   'P 1'
#
loop_
_entity.id
_entity.type
_entity.pdbx_description
1 polymer ?
#
loop_
_entity_poly.entity_id
_entity_poly.type
_entity_poly.pdbx_seq_one_letter_code
_entity_poly.pdbx_strand_id
1 'polypeptide(L)'
;MAHGLQLSMVEGRGMVVEGWAPQTKILEHPSIGGFVSHCGWSSVMESMKFGVPIIAVPVHLDQPLNARLVEEVGVGVEVKRDMNGNLKGKRWQR
;
A
#
# COMPACT_ATOMS: atom_id res chain seq x y z
N MET A 1 -8.54 -21.93 -3.92
CA MET A 1 -8.87 -21.43 -5.26
C MET A 1 -8.31 -20.03 -5.54
N ALA A 2 -8.33 -19.07 -4.61
CA ALA A 2 -7.77 -17.71 -4.83
C ALA A 2 -6.23 -17.64 -4.85
N HIS A 3 -5.57 -18.49 -4.06
CA HIS A 3 -4.10 -18.53 -3.90
C HIS A 3 -3.33 -18.70 -5.22
N GLY A 4 -3.69 -19.71 -6.01
CA GLY A 4 -3.05 -19.96 -7.32
C GLY A 4 -3.31 -18.87 -8.36
N LEU A 5 -4.42 -18.13 -8.23
CA LEU A 5 -4.71 -16.99 -9.09
C LEU A 5 -3.79 -15.80 -8.78
N GLN A 6 -3.45 -15.54 -7.51
CA GLN A 6 -2.53 -14.45 -7.17
C GLN A 6 -1.10 -14.71 -7.66
N LEU A 7 -0.61 -15.95 -7.53
CA LEU A 7 0.74 -16.31 -8.00
C LEU A 7 0.89 -16.20 -9.52
N SER A 8 -0.10 -16.66 -10.30
CA SER A 8 -0.07 -16.51 -11.75
C SER A 8 -0.15 -15.05 -12.22
N MET A 9 -0.68 -14.14 -11.41
CA MET A 9 -0.78 -12.70 -11.76
C MET A 9 0.54 -11.94 -11.56
N VAL A 10 1.48 -12.48 -10.79
CA VAL A 10 2.76 -11.83 -10.48
C VAL A 10 3.98 -12.52 -11.12
N GLU A 11 3.75 -13.55 -11.94
CA GLU A 11 4.81 -14.39 -12.50
C GLU A 11 5.89 -13.56 -13.23
N GLY A 12 7.15 -13.74 -12.80
CA GLY A 12 8.32 -13.02 -13.34
C GLY A 12 8.42 -11.53 -13.00
N ARG A 13 7.47 -10.96 -12.25
CA ARG A 13 7.42 -9.52 -11.94
C ARG A 13 7.13 -9.17 -10.47
N GLY A 14 6.77 -10.15 -9.66
CA GLY A 14 6.48 -9.93 -8.24
C GLY A 14 6.55 -11.21 -7.41
N MET A 15 6.46 -11.02 -6.10
CA MET A 15 6.49 -12.09 -5.12
C MET A 15 5.33 -11.88 -4.15
N VAL A 16 4.61 -12.95 -3.82
CA VAL A 16 3.58 -12.94 -2.77
C VAL A 16 4.14 -13.64 -1.56
N VAL A 17 4.13 -12.95 -0.41
CA VAL A 17 4.53 -13.51 0.89
C VAL A 17 3.27 -13.60 1.75
N GLU A 18 2.96 -14.80 2.23
CA GLU A 18 1.84 -15.02 3.13
C GLU A 18 2.30 -14.99 4.59
N GLY A 19 1.48 -14.40 5.46
CA GLY A 19 1.82 -14.22 6.86
C GLY A 19 2.71 -13.00 7.07
N TRP A 20 3.82 -13.17 7.77
CA TRP A 20 4.70 -12.07 8.16
C TRP A 20 5.86 -11.89 7.17
N ALA A 21 6.15 -10.64 6.84
CA ALA A 21 7.32 -10.24 6.09
C ALA A 21 8.11 -9.17 6.87
N PRO A 22 9.43 -9.09 6.70
CA PRO A 22 10.27 -8.10 7.39
C PRO A 22 10.10 -6.71 6.77
N GLN A 23 8.92 -6.09 6.94
CA GLN A 23 8.51 -4.82 6.29
C GLN A 23 9.57 -3.73 6.39
N THR A 24 10.13 -3.49 7.58
CA THR A 24 11.17 -2.48 7.79
C THR A 24 12.40 -2.72 6.91
N LYS A 25 12.87 -3.98 6.81
CA LYS A 25 14.03 -4.34 5.95
C LYS A 25 13.69 -4.24 4.47
N ILE A 26 12.44 -4.52 4.10
CA ILE A 26 11.96 -4.35 2.73
C ILE A 26 11.99 -2.86 2.37
N LEU A 27 11.37 -1.99 3.19
CA LEU A 27 11.31 -0.54 2.96
C LEU A 27 12.69 0.13 2.96
N GLU A 28 13.66 -0.39 3.71
CA GLU A 28 15.05 0.09 3.71
C GLU A 28 15.79 -0.21 2.39
N HIS A 29 15.34 -1.20 1.61
CA HIS A 29 16.05 -1.64 0.43
C HIS A 29 15.96 -0.61 -0.72
N PRO A 30 17.07 -0.23 -1.37
CA PRO A 30 17.09 0.83 -2.40
C PRO A 30 16.28 0.49 -3.66
N SER A 31 15.92 -0.78 -3.88
CA SER A 31 15.03 -1.19 -4.97
C SER A 31 13.55 -0.84 -4.74
N ILE A 32 13.15 -0.39 -3.55
CA ILE A 32 11.76 -0.04 -3.28
C ILE A 32 11.47 1.38 -3.78
N GLY A 33 10.64 1.48 -4.81
CA GLY A 33 10.21 2.75 -5.39
C GLY A 33 8.91 3.32 -4.81
N GLY A 34 8.19 2.56 -3.97
CA GLY A 34 6.92 3.01 -3.39
C GLY A 34 6.27 1.97 -2.49
N PHE A 35 5.34 2.45 -1.64
CA PHE A 35 4.67 1.63 -0.63
C PHE A 35 3.15 1.83 -0.68
N VAL A 36 2.43 0.79 -1.07
CA VAL A 36 0.96 0.75 -0.90
C VAL A 36 0.67 0.36 0.54
N SER A 37 0.06 1.26 1.30
CA SER A 37 -0.11 1.08 2.75
C SER A 37 -1.54 1.34 3.20
N HIS A 38 -1.95 0.63 4.25
CA HIS A 38 -3.18 0.89 4.96
C HIS A 38 -3.08 2.12 5.90
N CYS A 39 -1.93 2.80 5.95
CA CYS A 39 -1.72 4.01 6.73
C CYS A 39 -1.85 3.85 8.26
N GLY A 40 -1.51 2.68 8.80
CA GLY A 40 -1.20 2.57 10.22
C GLY A 40 0.02 3.43 10.57
N TRP A 41 0.00 4.13 11.70
CA TRP A 41 1.00 5.15 12.03
C TRP A 41 2.44 4.63 11.98
N SER A 42 2.71 3.42 12.49
CA SER A 42 4.04 2.81 12.41
C SER A 42 4.52 2.64 10.96
N SER A 43 3.65 2.18 10.06
CA SER A 43 3.97 2.02 8.63
C SER A 43 4.24 3.37 7.96
N VAL A 44 3.49 4.42 8.31
CA VAL A 44 3.75 5.78 7.81
C VAL A 44 5.14 6.24 8.23
N MET A 45 5.48 6.09 9.53
CA MET A 45 6.78 6.49 10.06
C MET A 45 7.94 5.72 9.45
N GLU A 46 7.79 4.41 9.21
CA GLU A 46 8.81 3.60 8.53
C GLU A 46 9.03 4.07 7.09
N SER A 47 7.96 4.33 6.35
CA SER A 47 8.05 4.83 4.97
C SER A 47 8.76 6.16 4.91
N MET A 48 8.40 7.10 5.81
CA MET A 48 9.05 8.41 5.90
C MET A 48 10.52 8.29 6.28
N LYS A 49 10.87 7.41 7.23
CA LYS A 49 12.25 7.17 7.66
C LYS A 49 13.15 6.76 6.49
N PHE A 50 12.66 5.91 5.60
CA PHE A 50 13.42 5.40 4.46
C PHE A 50 13.16 6.15 3.14
N GLY A 51 12.38 7.24 3.18
CA GLY A 51 12.11 8.06 2.00
C GLY A 51 11.29 7.37 0.91
N VAL A 52 10.45 6.39 1.29
CA VAL A 52 9.60 5.65 0.35
C VAL A 52 8.25 6.36 0.20
N PRO A 53 7.85 6.78 -1.02
CA PRO A 53 6.55 7.42 -1.25
C PRO A 53 5.37 6.47 -0.98
N ILE A 54 4.29 7.02 -0.40
CA ILE A 54 3.13 6.23 0.03
C ILE A 54 1.96 6.34 -0.97
N ILE A 55 1.39 5.20 -1.35
CA ILE A 55 0.04 5.11 -1.95
C ILE A 55 -0.90 4.69 -0.82
N ALA A 56 -1.68 5.64 -0.33
CA ALA A 56 -2.50 5.48 0.86
C ALA A 56 -3.85 4.82 0.54
N VAL A 57 -4.11 3.67 1.15
CA VAL A 57 -5.35 2.87 1.02
C VAL A 57 -5.88 2.56 2.42
N PRO A 58 -6.36 3.56 3.18
CA PRO A 58 -6.77 3.38 4.57
C PRO A 58 -7.96 2.43 4.69
N VAL A 59 -8.01 1.64 5.76
CA VAL A 59 -9.06 0.61 5.93
C VAL A 59 -9.95 0.90 7.14
N HIS A 60 -9.38 1.18 8.32
CA HIS A 60 -10.16 1.33 9.56
C HIS A 60 -9.56 2.36 10.54
N LEU A 61 -10.37 2.75 11.53
CA LEU A 61 -9.94 3.55 12.70
C LEU A 61 -9.34 4.91 12.32
N ASP A 62 -8.10 5.16 12.75
CA ASP A 62 -7.31 6.38 12.56
C ASP A 62 -6.66 6.47 11.17
N GLN A 63 -6.60 5.37 10.44
CA GLN A 63 -5.92 5.28 9.15
C GLN A 63 -6.40 6.31 8.11
N PRO A 64 -7.70 6.65 7.99
CA PRO A 64 -8.14 7.71 7.08
C PRO A 64 -7.57 9.09 7.44
N LEU A 65 -7.39 9.38 8.74
CA LEU A 65 -6.76 10.64 9.16
C LEU A 65 -5.27 10.64 8.82
N ASN A 66 -4.58 9.53 9.07
CA ASN A 66 -3.17 9.37 8.70
C ASN A 66 -2.97 9.47 7.18
N ALA A 67 -3.88 8.90 6.37
CA ALA A 67 -3.84 8.98 4.91
C ALA A 67 -3.97 10.43 4.41
N ARG A 68 -4.89 11.21 4.98
CA ARG A 68 -5.03 12.65 4.67
C ARG A 68 -3.75 13.40 5.02
N LEU A 69 -3.18 13.15 6.20
CA LEU A 69 -1.94 13.78 6.61
C LEU A 69 -0.79 13.45 5.64
N VAL A 70 -0.67 12.18 5.23
CA VAL A 70 0.33 11.72 4.25
C VAL A 70 0.25 12.52 2.93
N GLU A 71 -0.97 12.77 2.44
CA GLU A 71 -1.18 13.59 1.24
C GLU A 71 -0.88 15.08 1.50
N GLU A 72 -1.37 15.62 2.62
CA GLU A 72 -1.18 17.03 3.00
C GLU A 72 0.30 17.42 3.17
N VAL A 73 1.12 16.52 3.75
CA VAL A 73 2.57 16.77 3.91
C VAL A 73 3.39 16.43 2.66
N GLY A 74 2.75 15.93 1.60
CA GLY A 74 3.39 15.64 0.32
C GLY A 74 4.28 14.39 0.30
N VAL A 75 4.08 13.44 1.22
CA VAL A 75 4.86 12.17 1.28
C VAL A 75 4.15 11.00 0.59
N GLY A 76 2.95 11.23 0.06
CA GLY A 76 2.18 10.23 -0.66
C GLY A 76 0.90 10.80 -1.26
N VAL A 77 0.05 9.90 -1.77
CA VAL A 77 -1.27 10.23 -2.35
C VAL A 77 -2.34 9.31 -1.77
N GLU A 78 -3.52 9.84 -1.43
CA GLU A 78 -4.67 9.03 -1.03
C GLU A 78 -5.44 8.50 -2.24
N VAL A 79 -5.72 7.19 -2.25
CA VAL A 79 -6.55 6.60 -3.31
C VAL A 79 -8.01 7.02 -3.11
N LYS A 80 -8.54 7.76 -4.08
CA LYS A 80 -9.92 8.27 -4.05
C LYS A 80 -10.95 7.15 -3.98
N ARG A 81 -11.92 7.34 -3.07
CA ARG A 81 -13.08 6.46 -2.89
C ARG A 81 -14.36 7.12 -3.42
N ASP A 82 -15.34 6.30 -3.77
CA ASP A 82 -16.70 6.79 -4.07
C ASP A 82 -17.49 7.08 -2.78
N MET A 83 -18.74 7.54 -2.94
CA MET A 83 -19.62 7.88 -1.81
C MET A 83 -19.94 6.67 -0.92
N ASN A 84 -19.76 5.46 -1.43
CA ASN A 84 -19.99 4.21 -0.70
C ASN A 84 -18.69 3.67 -0.08
N GLY A 85 -17.58 4.41 -0.18
CA GLY A 85 -16.26 4.01 0.32
C GLY A 85 -15.50 3.04 -0.58
N ASN A 86 -16.01 2.71 -1.77
CA ASN A 86 -15.35 1.78 -2.69
C ASN A 86 -14.22 2.46 -3.45
N LEU A 87 -13.16 1.70 -3.72
CA LEU A 87 -12.09 2.13 -4.63
C LEU A 87 -12.63 2.09 -6.05
N LYS A 88 -12.51 3.22 -6.77
CA LYS A 88 -12.87 3.26 -8.19
C LYS A 88 -11.79 2.55 -9.01
N GLY A 89 -12.11 1.37 -9.53
CA GLY A 89 -11.23 0.60 -10.40
C GLY A 89 -12.00 -0.03 -11.56
N LYS A 90 -11.36 -0.15 -12.73
CA LYS A 90 -11.87 -1.04 -13.78
C LYS A 90 -11.62 -2.46 -13.30
N ARG A 91 -12.66 -3.30 -13.25
CA ARG A 91 -12.46 -4.73 -13.07
C ARG A 91 -11.66 -5.23 -14.27
N TRP A 92 -10.53 -5.88 -14.03
CA TRP A 92 -9.73 -6.51 -15.08
C TRP A 92 -10.62 -7.53 -15.80
N GLN A 93 -11.13 -7.17 -16.97
CA GLN A 93 -11.81 -8.08 -17.88
C GLN A 93 -10.70 -8.79 -18.67
N ARG A 94 -10.67 -10.12 -18.59
CA ARG A 94 -9.86 -10.95 -19.47
C ARG A 94 -10.60 -11.14 -20.78
#